data_AF-A0A401ZGZ6-F1
#
_entry.id   AF-A0A401ZGZ6-F1
#
_cell.length_a   1.000
_cell.length_b   1.000
_cell.length_c   1.000
_cell.angle_alpha   90.00
_cell.angle_beta   90.00
_cell.angle_gamma   90.00
#
_symmetry.space_group_name_H-M   'P 1'
#
loop_
_entity.id
_entity.type
_entity.pdbx_description
1 polymer ?
#
loop_
_entity_poly.entity_id
_entity_poly.type
_entity_poly.pdbx_seq_one_letter_code
_entity_poly.pdbx_strand_id
1 'polypeptide(L)'
;MKSYLKGQGIDFISVADNNLILKAMTTVGAANRAFKVVITNYVVGTNVVYAPSNNPAVPAALAPLIQSIAGLDDMTLYQPRHIVQRTHRHVGPIGGYNPAALRTAYNANSLLNAGAKGAGQTVALFELDGYNAADVDMYRNTYKLGPGKYINVMVDGATNTPGMGAIEVALDMEVVSAMAPMATQRVYIGPNSTAGLKDTYNQIVTDNKAKVVSISWGLCEALSDKADMDALSAIFKQGAAQGQSFFAASGDAGAYDCGTYGELGVDWPANDPNVVGVGGTKLQLGSGNTYSSESAWGDKITNTGGGGGVSSHFNRPAYQAGLNLTNSKRMVPDVSANADPATGYSIYCSASVSCQGWTIVGGTSAAAPLWAGIAVDVNQYLAAQKKPTLGHANAMLYRLHTTSLPYAAYHDIITGDNLHYQAAKGYDLATGIGTLDVWNIARDLAALPGGSVKPTPTPTPRPTSTPRPTPTVKPGPTPRIA
;
A
#
# COMPACT_ATOMS: atom_id res chain seq x y z
N MET A 1 -25.85 8.10 13.89
CA MET A 1 -25.57 8.55 12.51
C MET A 1 -26.75 8.35 11.54
N LYS A 2 -27.26 7.13 11.32
CA LYS A 2 -28.38 6.88 10.36
C LYS A 2 -29.59 7.81 10.54
N SER A 3 -30.09 7.96 11.78
CA SER A 3 -31.21 8.86 12.07
C SER A 3 -30.91 10.33 11.77
N TYR A 4 -29.66 10.76 11.97
CA TYR A 4 -29.24 12.12 11.67
C TYR A 4 -29.25 12.37 10.16
N LEU A 5 -28.62 11.48 9.37
CA LEU A 5 -28.60 11.58 7.91
C LEU A 5 -30.03 11.61 7.32
N LYS A 6 -30.90 10.69 7.77
CA LYS A 6 -32.31 10.68 7.37
C LYS A 6 -33.01 12.02 7.70
N GLY A 7 -32.74 12.58 8.87
CA GLY A 7 -33.26 13.89 9.28
C GLY A 7 -32.73 15.07 8.45
N GLN A 8 -31.61 14.92 7.74
CA GLN A 8 -31.08 15.91 6.81
C GLN A 8 -31.57 15.72 5.35
N GLY A 9 -32.39 14.68 5.10
CA GLY A 9 -32.81 14.30 3.74
C GLY A 9 -31.71 13.60 2.95
N ILE A 10 -30.82 12.88 3.65
CA ILE A 10 -29.75 12.08 3.05
C ILE A 10 -30.14 10.61 3.08
N ASP A 11 -30.09 9.97 1.91
CA ASP A 11 -30.48 8.59 1.73
C ASP A 11 -29.33 7.66 2.13
N PHE A 12 -29.62 6.78 3.09
CA PHE A 12 -28.69 5.76 3.52
C PHE A 12 -28.61 4.63 2.48
N ILE A 13 -27.41 4.25 2.07
CA ILE A 13 -27.18 3.14 1.13
C ILE A 13 -26.87 1.87 1.90
N SER A 14 -25.76 1.86 2.63
CA SER A 14 -25.24 0.65 3.28
C SER A 14 -24.30 0.96 4.43
N VAL A 15 -24.03 -0.04 5.26
CA VAL A 15 -22.91 -0.07 6.20
C VAL A 15 -22.01 -1.22 5.74
N ALA A 16 -20.70 -0.98 5.65
CA ALA A 16 -19.75 -2.03 5.33
C ALA A 16 -19.74 -3.11 6.42
N ASP A 17 -19.40 -4.36 6.07
CA ASP A 17 -19.50 -5.51 6.98
C ASP A 17 -18.68 -5.36 8.27
N ASN A 18 -17.59 -4.59 8.22
CA ASN A 18 -16.75 -4.27 9.37
C ASN A 18 -17.26 -3.09 10.22
N ASN A 19 -18.37 -2.47 9.84
CA ASN A 19 -18.98 -1.29 10.46
C ASN A 19 -18.07 -0.04 10.49
N LEU A 20 -17.00 0.00 9.69
CA LEU A 20 -16.09 1.15 9.62
C LEU A 20 -16.57 2.22 8.63
N ILE A 21 -17.33 1.82 7.61
CA ILE A 21 -17.85 2.74 6.58
C ILE A 21 -19.38 2.72 6.58
N LEU A 22 -19.97 3.92 6.57
CA LEU A 22 -21.38 4.14 6.30
C LEU A 22 -21.51 4.90 4.99
N LYS A 23 -22.11 4.29 3.96
CA LYS A 23 -22.34 4.91 2.66
C LYS A 23 -23.71 5.55 2.59
N ALA A 24 -23.78 6.72 1.96
CA ALA A 24 -25.00 7.47 1.75
C ALA A 24 -24.97 8.18 0.39
N MET A 25 -26.14 8.41 -0.20
CA MET A 25 -26.31 9.23 -1.39
C MET A 25 -27.03 10.52 -1.01
N THR A 26 -26.60 11.63 -1.58
CA THR A 26 -27.16 12.94 -1.24
C THR A 26 -27.08 13.90 -2.42
N THR A 27 -27.91 14.94 -2.36
CA THR A 27 -27.72 16.14 -3.18
C THR A 27 -26.68 17.07 -2.53
N VAL A 28 -26.08 17.96 -3.32
CA VAL A 28 -25.17 19.01 -2.81
C VAL A 28 -25.86 19.87 -1.74
N GLY A 29 -27.13 20.25 -1.95
CA GLY A 29 -27.87 21.05 -0.98
C GLY A 29 -28.08 20.34 0.37
N ALA A 30 -28.33 19.04 0.36
CA ALA A 30 -28.45 18.25 1.59
C ALA A 30 -27.08 18.03 2.27
N ALA A 31 -26.02 17.80 1.50
CA ALA A 31 -24.65 17.72 2.03
C ALA A 31 -24.23 19.03 2.72
N ASN A 32 -24.45 20.18 2.06
CA ASN A 32 -24.17 21.51 2.61
C ASN A 32 -24.89 21.74 3.95
N ARG A 33 -26.16 21.33 4.07
CA ARG A 33 -26.93 21.46 5.32
C ARG A 33 -26.45 20.52 6.43
N ALA A 34 -26.19 19.26 6.09
CA ALA A 34 -25.78 18.23 7.02
C ALA A 34 -24.39 18.51 7.57
N PHE A 35 -23.42 18.76 6.70
CA PHE A 35 -22.02 18.90 7.09
C PHE A 35 -21.58 20.36 7.23
N LYS A 36 -22.51 21.32 7.15
CA LYS A 36 -22.21 22.76 7.28
C LYS A 36 -21.11 23.24 6.32
N VAL A 37 -21.08 22.67 5.13
CA VAL A 37 -20.14 23.02 4.06
C VAL A 37 -20.80 23.84 2.97
N VAL A 38 -19.96 24.48 2.15
CA VAL A 38 -20.34 25.01 0.85
C VAL A 38 -19.50 24.32 -0.21
N ILE A 39 -20.07 23.34 -0.90
CA ILE A 39 -19.42 22.69 -2.03
C ILE A 39 -19.51 23.61 -3.25
N THR A 40 -18.37 23.88 -3.88
CA THR A 40 -18.27 24.67 -5.10
C THR A 40 -17.32 24.01 -6.09
N ASN A 41 -17.42 24.40 -7.36
CA ASN A 41 -16.49 23.98 -8.38
C ASN A 41 -15.21 24.85 -8.34
N TYR A 42 -14.09 24.22 -8.60
CA TYR A 42 -12.76 24.80 -8.74
C TYR A 42 -12.15 24.34 -10.06
N VAL A 43 -11.22 25.13 -10.59
CA VAL A 43 -10.40 24.75 -11.75
C VAL A 43 -9.00 24.43 -11.25
N VAL A 44 -8.56 23.19 -11.46
CA VAL A 44 -7.23 22.71 -11.10
C VAL A 44 -6.54 22.21 -12.37
N GLY A 45 -5.57 22.97 -12.86
CA GLY A 45 -4.99 22.75 -14.19
C GLY A 45 -6.06 22.87 -15.28
N THR A 46 -6.28 21.80 -16.05
CA THR A 46 -7.33 21.73 -17.08
C THR A 46 -8.63 21.11 -16.59
N ASN A 47 -8.69 20.63 -15.34
CA ASN A 47 -9.82 19.87 -14.82
C ASN A 47 -10.73 20.78 -13.98
N VAL A 48 -12.04 20.54 -14.06
CA VAL A 48 -13.03 21.10 -13.13
C VAL A 48 -13.30 20.04 -12.07
N VAL A 49 -13.10 20.41 -10.81
CA VAL A 49 -13.33 19.56 -9.63
C VAL A 49 -14.30 20.28 -8.69
N TYR A 50 -14.96 19.55 -7.79
CA TYR A 50 -15.69 20.14 -6.68
C TYR A 50 -15.00 19.86 -5.34
N ALA A 51 -15.11 20.79 -4.41
CA ALA A 51 -14.65 20.61 -3.04
C ALA A 51 -15.42 21.56 -2.08
N PRO A 52 -15.40 21.30 -0.76
CA PRO A 52 -15.88 22.25 0.23
C PRO A 52 -14.99 23.49 0.33
N SER A 53 -15.57 24.69 0.36
CA SER A 53 -14.83 25.93 0.63
C SER A 53 -14.51 26.14 2.12
N ASN A 54 -14.97 25.23 2.99
CA ASN A 54 -14.77 25.27 4.43
C ASN A 54 -14.80 23.86 5.02
N ASN A 55 -14.23 23.70 6.21
CA ASN A 55 -14.19 22.41 6.90
C ASN A 55 -15.61 21.92 7.25
N PRO A 56 -15.88 20.62 7.11
CA PRO A 56 -17.15 20.05 7.51
C PRO A 56 -17.32 20.06 9.03
N ALA A 57 -18.56 20.29 9.46
CA ALA A 57 -18.97 20.25 10.86
C ALA A 57 -20.26 19.45 11.05
N VAL A 58 -20.33 18.73 12.17
CA VAL A 58 -21.48 17.93 12.58
C VAL A 58 -21.91 18.33 14.00
N PRO A 59 -23.14 18.00 14.44
CA PRO A 59 -23.53 18.15 15.84
C PRO A 59 -22.50 17.52 16.80
N ALA A 60 -22.23 18.18 17.92
CA ALA A 60 -21.21 17.75 18.89
C ALA A 60 -21.39 16.31 19.39
N ALA A 61 -22.64 15.84 19.49
CA ALA A 61 -22.95 14.46 19.88
C ALA A 61 -22.54 13.40 18.84
N LEU A 62 -22.31 13.80 17.59
CA LEU A 62 -21.90 12.91 16.50
C LEU A 62 -20.40 12.97 16.21
N ALA A 63 -19.73 14.07 16.53
CA ALA A 63 -18.31 14.26 16.24
C ALA A 63 -17.41 13.09 16.75
N PRO A 64 -17.60 12.55 17.97
CA PRO A 64 -16.78 11.41 18.44
C PRO A 64 -17.02 10.08 17.70
N LEU A 65 -18.05 10.00 16.86
CA LEU A 65 -18.42 8.79 16.11
C LEU A 65 -17.92 8.81 14.66
N ILE A 66 -17.35 9.93 14.22
CA ILE A 66 -16.97 10.15 12.82
C ILE A 66 -15.46 10.40 12.79
N GLN A 67 -14.73 9.45 12.21
CA GLN A 67 -13.29 9.63 11.99
C GLN A 67 -13.04 10.57 10.81
N SER A 68 -13.69 10.34 9.67
CA SER A 68 -13.61 11.20 8.48
C SER A 68 -14.91 11.19 7.67
N ILE A 69 -15.04 12.14 6.75
CA ILE A 69 -16.15 12.25 5.81
C ILE A 69 -15.56 12.34 4.41
N ALA A 70 -15.76 11.30 3.59
CA ALA A 70 -15.34 11.28 2.18
C ALA A 70 -16.49 11.64 1.23
N GLY A 71 -16.13 12.03 0.00
CA GLY A 71 -17.08 12.26 -1.10
C GLY A 71 -17.72 13.65 -1.09
N LEU A 72 -17.18 14.59 -0.30
CA LEU A 72 -17.53 16.01 -0.40
C LEU A 72 -16.68 16.74 -1.45
N ASP A 73 -15.66 16.06 -1.98
CA ASP A 73 -14.79 16.48 -3.07
C ASP A 73 -14.58 15.32 -4.06
N ASP A 74 -14.18 15.65 -5.29
CA ASP A 74 -13.70 14.71 -6.32
C ASP A 74 -12.28 15.03 -6.79
N MET A 75 -11.47 15.61 -5.92
CA MET A 75 -10.09 15.93 -6.28
C MET A 75 -9.34 14.64 -6.61
N THR A 76 -8.58 14.67 -7.71
CA THR A 76 -7.70 13.57 -8.09
C THR A 76 -6.63 13.43 -7.01
N LEU A 77 -6.61 12.30 -6.34
CA LEU A 77 -5.58 11.95 -5.36
C LEU A 77 -4.67 10.87 -5.96
N TYR A 78 -3.67 10.41 -5.24
CA TYR A 78 -2.76 9.29 -5.55
C TYR A 78 -2.15 9.21 -6.97
N GLN A 79 -0.83 9.17 -7.03
CA GLN A 79 -0.07 8.94 -8.25
C GLN A 79 0.51 7.53 -8.27
N PRO A 80 0.63 6.91 -9.46
CA PRO A 80 1.40 5.68 -9.59
C PRO A 80 2.89 6.00 -9.30
N ARG A 81 3.60 5.10 -8.60
CA ARG A 81 5.00 5.30 -8.17
C ARG A 81 5.99 4.56 -9.08
N HIS A 82 5.84 4.75 -10.39
CA HIS A 82 6.72 4.17 -11.41
C HIS A 82 7.45 5.23 -12.23
N ILE A 83 8.56 4.81 -12.84
CA ILE A 83 9.31 5.62 -13.79
C ILE A 83 9.67 4.81 -15.04
N VAL A 84 9.35 5.35 -16.21
CA VAL A 84 9.66 4.75 -17.51
C VAL A 84 11.00 5.27 -18.03
N GLN A 85 11.84 4.37 -18.55
CA GLN A 85 13.09 4.76 -19.21
C GLN A 85 13.23 4.11 -20.59
N ARG A 86 13.94 4.79 -21.50
CA ARG A 86 14.20 4.29 -22.86
C ARG A 86 15.63 3.70 -22.94
N THR A 87 15.69 2.38 -22.93
CA THR A 87 16.83 1.49 -23.29
C THR A 87 17.96 1.28 -22.27
N HIS A 88 18.31 0.00 -22.02
CA HIS A 88 19.50 -0.49 -21.31
C HIS A 88 19.97 -1.84 -21.89
N ARG A 89 21.04 -2.44 -21.32
CA ARG A 89 21.58 -3.75 -21.73
C ARG A 89 21.45 -4.79 -20.62
N HIS A 90 20.24 -5.18 -20.26
CA HIS A 90 19.97 -6.37 -19.44
C HIS A 90 19.33 -7.50 -20.28
N VAL A 91 18.93 -8.59 -19.64
CA VAL A 91 18.59 -9.88 -20.30
C VAL A 91 17.14 -10.01 -20.78
N GLY A 92 16.26 -9.05 -20.50
CA GLY A 92 14.88 -9.00 -20.98
C GLY A 92 14.74 -8.26 -22.32
N PRO A 93 13.56 -8.32 -22.97
CA PRO A 93 13.24 -7.49 -24.12
C PRO A 93 13.58 -6.03 -23.84
N ILE A 94 14.19 -5.36 -24.83
CA ILE A 94 14.71 -3.99 -24.78
C ILE A 94 15.69 -3.67 -23.62
N GLY A 95 16.11 -4.70 -22.87
CA GLY A 95 17.23 -4.66 -21.95
C GLY A 95 16.90 -4.29 -20.51
N GLY A 96 15.71 -4.59 -19.99
CA GLY A 96 15.40 -4.63 -18.56
C GLY A 96 15.57 -6.04 -17.97
N TYR A 97 15.32 -6.22 -16.68
CA TYR A 97 15.33 -7.52 -16.01
C TYR A 97 14.07 -8.32 -16.34
N ASN A 98 14.27 -9.63 -16.49
CA ASN A 98 13.21 -10.60 -16.71
C ASN A 98 12.96 -11.43 -15.43
N PRO A 99 11.88 -12.24 -15.37
CA PRO A 99 11.57 -13.05 -14.19
C PRO A 99 12.72 -13.97 -13.73
N ALA A 100 13.41 -14.62 -14.66
CA ALA A 100 14.48 -15.56 -14.31
C ALA A 100 15.68 -14.85 -13.65
N ALA A 101 16.00 -13.64 -14.13
CA ALA A 101 17.05 -12.81 -13.55
C ALA A 101 16.71 -12.39 -12.12
N LEU A 102 15.50 -11.84 -11.91
CA LEU A 102 15.02 -11.40 -10.60
C LEU A 102 14.95 -12.55 -9.59
N ARG A 103 14.40 -13.70 -9.99
CA ARG A 103 14.33 -14.90 -9.15
C ARG A 103 15.71 -15.45 -8.77
N THR A 104 16.69 -15.30 -9.64
CA THR A 104 18.07 -15.74 -9.36
C THR A 104 18.76 -14.75 -8.43
N ALA A 105 18.63 -13.45 -8.70
CA ALA A 105 19.22 -12.40 -7.89
C ALA A 105 18.70 -12.41 -6.45
N TYR A 106 17.38 -12.50 -6.25
CA TYR A 106 16.77 -12.53 -4.91
C TYR A 106 16.70 -13.94 -4.30
N ASN A 107 17.40 -14.93 -4.85
CA ASN A 107 17.44 -16.31 -4.36
C ASN A 107 16.06 -16.99 -4.22
N ALA A 108 15.12 -16.69 -5.11
CA ALA A 108 13.77 -17.26 -5.11
C ALA A 108 13.69 -18.66 -5.74
N ASN A 109 14.66 -19.06 -6.57
CA ASN A 109 14.62 -20.33 -7.30
C ASN A 109 14.48 -21.56 -6.38
N SER A 110 15.15 -21.56 -5.21
CA SER A 110 15.04 -22.65 -4.23
C SER A 110 13.62 -22.80 -3.71
N LEU A 111 12.93 -21.69 -3.44
CA LEU A 111 11.54 -21.67 -2.98
C LEU A 111 10.59 -22.19 -4.07
N LEU A 112 10.78 -21.72 -5.32
CA LEU A 112 10.02 -22.18 -6.48
C LEU A 112 10.22 -23.68 -6.77
N ASN A 113 11.45 -24.17 -6.63
CA ASN A 113 11.79 -25.59 -6.80
C ASN A 113 11.20 -26.47 -5.70
N ALA A 114 10.97 -25.91 -4.50
CA ALA A 114 10.22 -26.56 -3.43
C ALA A 114 8.69 -26.55 -3.66
N GLY A 115 8.22 -26.04 -4.80
CA GLY A 115 6.80 -26.05 -5.19
C GLY A 115 6.01 -24.82 -4.72
N ALA A 116 6.65 -23.88 -4.03
CA ALA A 116 6.05 -22.61 -3.65
C ALA A 116 6.11 -21.64 -4.84
N LYS A 117 5.05 -21.62 -5.65
CA LYS A 117 4.90 -20.82 -6.88
C LYS A 117 3.60 -20.00 -6.91
N GLY A 118 2.96 -19.85 -5.75
CA GLY A 118 1.69 -19.16 -5.53
C GLY A 118 0.44 -20.02 -5.73
N ALA A 119 0.58 -21.32 -5.98
CA ALA A 119 -0.58 -22.17 -6.24
C ALA A 119 -1.54 -22.20 -5.04
N GLY A 120 -2.81 -21.86 -5.28
CA GLY A 120 -3.84 -21.79 -4.23
C GLY A 120 -3.76 -20.53 -3.35
N GLN A 121 -2.80 -19.64 -3.59
CA GLN A 121 -2.72 -18.34 -2.94
C GLN A 121 -3.40 -17.27 -3.79
N THR A 122 -3.85 -16.20 -3.14
CA THR A 122 -4.40 -15.01 -3.79
C THR A 122 -3.67 -13.77 -3.29
N VAL A 123 -3.27 -12.91 -4.23
CA VAL A 123 -2.78 -11.56 -3.98
C VAL A 123 -3.83 -10.56 -4.44
N ALA A 124 -4.09 -9.55 -3.62
CA ALA A 124 -4.90 -8.40 -4.01
C ALA A 124 -3.99 -7.32 -4.57
N LEU A 125 -4.41 -6.70 -5.66
CA LEU A 125 -3.80 -5.47 -6.18
C LEU A 125 -4.79 -4.34 -5.94
N PHE A 126 -4.32 -3.26 -5.34
CA PHE A 126 -5.07 -2.02 -5.21
C PHE A 126 -4.75 -1.15 -6.43
N GLU A 127 -5.75 -0.90 -7.28
CA GLU A 127 -5.57 -0.19 -8.55
C GLU A 127 -6.57 0.94 -8.72
N LEU A 128 -6.11 2.01 -9.36
CA LEU A 128 -6.91 3.21 -9.64
C LEU A 128 -7.09 3.49 -11.13
N ASP A 129 -6.77 2.50 -11.96
CA ASP A 129 -6.97 2.52 -13.41
C ASP A 129 -7.25 1.10 -13.93
N GLY A 130 -7.74 1.00 -15.18
CA GLY A 130 -7.93 -0.26 -15.89
C GLY A 130 -6.68 -0.74 -16.64
N TYR A 131 -6.73 -1.96 -17.17
CA TYR A 131 -5.64 -2.57 -17.92
C TYR A 131 -6.15 -3.52 -19.02
N ASN A 132 -5.26 -3.88 -19.95
CA ASN A 132 -5.52 -4.90 -20.96
C ASN A 132 -4.99 -6.25 -20.49
N ALA A 133 -5.87 -7.23 -20.25
CA ALA A 133 -5.44 -8.57 -19.84
C ALA A 133 -4.52 -9.28 -20.86
N ALA A 134 -4.67 -8.96 -22.14
CA ALA A 134 -3.80 -9.48 -23.20
C ALA A 134 -2.34 -9.03 -23.05
N ASP A 135 -2.07 -7.89 -22.41
CA ASP A 135 -0.71 -7.40 -22.16
C ASP A 135 -0.01 -8.31 -21.16
N VAL A 136 -0.67 -8.58 -20.02
CA VAL A 136 -0.15 -9.48 -18.99
C VAL A 136 0.00 -10.90 -19.53
N ASP A 137 -0.92 -11.37 -20.38
CA ASP A 137 -0.79 -12.68 -21.02
C ASP A 137 0.37 -12.73 -22.03
N MET A 138 0.63 -11.65 -22.77
CA MET A 138 1.81 -11.55 -23.66
C MET A 138 3.12 -11.66 -22.88
N TYR A 139 3.22 -10.95 -21.74
CA TYR A 139 4.36 -11.07 -20.83
C TYR A 139 4.54 -12.50 -20.34
N ARG A 140 3.48 -13.11 -19.83
CA ARG A 140 3.50 -14.47 -19.27
C ARG A 140 3.84 -15.52 -20.31
N ASN A 141 3.34 -15.37 -21.54
CA ASN A 141 3.67 -16.26 -22.65
C ASN A 141 5.14 -16.12 -23.05
N THR A 142 5.65 -14.89 -23.12
CA THR A 142 7.05 -14.61 -23.45
C THR A 142 8.00 -15.29 -22.45
N TYR A 143 7.68 -15.22 -21.16
CA TYR A 143 8.51 -15.81 -20.10
C TYR A 143 8.06 -17.21 -19.65
N LYS A 144 7.12 -17.83 -20.36
CA LYS A 144 6.64 -19.20 -20.12
C LYS A 144 6.16 -19.42 -18.68
N LEU A 145 5.40 -18.48 -18.15
CA LEU A 145 4.91 -18.47 -16.76
C LEU A 145 3.60 -19.28 -16.58
N GLY A 146 3.05 -19.81 -17.67
CA GLY A 146 1.75 -20.47 -17.71
C GLY A 146 0.58 -19.47 -17.74
N PRO A 147 -0.67 -19.95 -17.86
CA PRO A 147 -1.84 -19.09 -17.98
C PRO A 147 -2.06 -18.25 -16.72
N GLY A 148 -2.47 -17.00 -16.91
CA GLY A 148 -2.84 -16.10 -15.82
C GLY A 148 -4.16 -16.48 -15.14
N LYS A 149 -4.37 -15.96 -13.93
CA LYS A 149 -5.61 -16.10 -13.15
C LYS A 149 -5.97 -14.75 -12.56
N TYR A 150 -6.75 -13.97 -13.30
CA TYR A 150 -7.12 -12.62 -12.90
C TYR A 150 -8.60 -12.59 -12.50
N ILE A 151 -8.91 -11.92 -11.39
CA ILE A 151 -10.29 -11.65 -10.98
C ILE A 151 -10.41 -10.16 -10.72
N ASN A 152 -11.16 -9.47 -11.55
CA ASN A 152 -11.37 -8.04 -11.42
C ASN A 152 -12.55 -7.77 -10.48
N VAL A 153 -12.35 -6.88 -9.52
CA VAL A 153 -13.36 -6.39 -8.58
C VAL A 153 -13.51 -4.90 -8.83
N MET A 154 -14.61 -4.50 -9.45
CA MET A 154 -14.92 -3.10 -9.69
C MET A 154 -15.53 -2.49 -8.43
N VAL A 155 -14.94 -1.43 -7.91
CA VAL A 155 -15.42 -0.70 -6.73
C VAL A 155 -16.07 0.61 -7.18
N ASP A 156 -17.22 0.94 -6.59
CA ASP A 156 -17.94 2.21 -6.81
C ASP A 156 -18.18 2.59 -8.27
N GLY A 157 -18.47 1.60 -9.12
CA GLY A 157 -18.78 1.81 -10.53
C GLY A 157 -17.58 2.08 -11.42
N ALA A 158 -16.34 1.93 -10.89
CA ALA A 158 -15.15 1.89 -11.73
C ALA A 158 -15.28 0.83 -12.84
N THR A 159 -14.55 1.03 -13.93
CA THR A 159 -14.53 0.09 -15.06
C THR A 159 -13.10 -0.33 -15.34
N ASN A 160 -12.92 -1.53 -15.91
CA ASN A 160 -11.62 -1.95 -16.43
C ASN A 160 -11.36 -1.34 -17.80
N THR A 161 -11.36 -0.01 -17.88
CA THR A 161 -11.01 0.75 -19.08
C THR A 161 -9.62 1.33 -18.89
N PRO A 162 -8.62 0.94 -19.70
CA PRO A 162 -7.25 1.44 -19.55
C PRO A 162 -7.14 2.95 -19.80
N GLY A 163 -6.70 3.68 -18.77
CA GLY A 163 -6.31 5.08 -18.82
C GLY A 163 -4.80 5.28 -18.77
N MET A 164 -4.37 6.47 -18.32
CA MET A 164 -2.96 6.85 -18.24
C MET A 164 -2.15 5.97 -17.28
N GLY A 165 -2.79 5.45 -16.23
CA GLY A 165 -2.21 4.57 -15.22
C GLY A 165 -2.19 3.10 -15.61
N ALA A 166 -2.65 2.73 -16.80
CA ALA A 166 -2.68 1.32 -17.23
C ALA A 166 -1.30 0.63 -17.20
N ILE A 167 -0.22 1.39 -17.41
CA ILE A 167 1.15 0.89 -17.27
C ILE A 167 1.51 0.47 -15.84
N GLU A 168 0.95 1.15 -14.84
CA GLU A 168 1.12 0.80 -13.42
C GLU A 168 0.46 -0.56 -13.15
N VAL A 169 -0.81 -0.69 -13.55
CA VAL A 169 -1.57 -1.92 -13.37
C VAL A 169 -0.90 -3.10 -14.08
N ALA A 170 -0.36 -2.88 -15.29
CA ALA A 170 0.40 -3.89 -16.02
C ALA A 170 1.70 -4.26 -15.27
N LEU A 171 2.48 -3.27 -14.80
CA LEU A 171 3.69 -3.49 -14.01
C LEU A 171 3.41 -4.35 -12.78
N ASP A 172 2.42 -3.97 -11.97
CA ASP A 172 2.04 -4.68 -10.74
C ASP A 172 1.70 -6.15 -11.03
N MET A 173 0.85 -6.39 -12.03
CA MET A 173 0.41 -7.73 -12.42
C MET A 173 1.53 -8.60 -12.99
N GLU A 174 2.43 -7.99 -13.77
CA GLU A 174 3.54 -8.69 -14.42
C GLU A 174 4.66 -9.02 -13.43
N VAL A 175 4.99 -8.11 -12.51
CA VAL A 175 5.98 -8.36 -11.46
C VAL A 175 5.48 -9.41 -10.47
N VAL A 176 4.20 -9.37 -10.08
CA VAL A 176 3.59 -10.47 -9.31
C VAL A 176 3.65 -11.79 -10.09
N SER A 177 3.34 -11.79 -11.39
CA SER A 177 3.49 -12.98 -12.24
C SER A 177 4.93 -13.48 -12.29
N ALA A 178 5.90 -12.56 -12.30
CA ALA A 178 7.31 -12.85 -12.30
C ALA A 178 7.74 -13.56 -11.02
N MET A 179 7.17 -13.24 -9.86
CA MET A 179 7.55 -13.91 -8.62
C MET A 179 6.68 -15.14 -8.33
N ALA A 180 5.35 -14.99 -8.28
CA ALA A 180 4.39 -16.02 -7.92
C ALA A 180 3.49 -16.42 -9.11
N PRO A 181 4.00 -17.15 -10.12
CA PRO A 181 3.33 -17.33 -11.40
C PRO A 181 2.00 -18.10 -11.32
N MET A 182 1.75 -18.90 -10.28
CA MET A 182 0.53 -19.69 -10.13
C MET A 182 -0.51 -19.06 -9.18
N ALA A 183 -0.21 -17.88 -8.63
CA ALA A 183 -1.12 -17.13 -7.78
C ALA A 183 -2.34 -16.62 -8.56
N THR A 184 -3.49 -16.57 -7.88
CA THR A 184 -4.63 -15.79 -8.36
C THR A 184 -4.36 -14.32 -8.03
N GLN A 185 -4.42 -13.46 -9.04
CA GLN A 185 -4.36 -12.01 -8.84
C GLN A 185 -5.79 -11.46 -8.83
N ARG A 186 -6.17 -10.82 -7.72
CA ARG A 186 -7.48 -10.21 -7.55
C ARG A 186 -7.31 -8.70 -7.62
N VAL A 187 -7.68 -8.11 -8.75
CA VAL A 187 -7.42 -6.71 -9.10
C VAL A 187 -8.61 -5.88 -8.66
N TYR A 188 -8.45 -5.09 -7.59
CA TYR A 188 -9.49 -4.20 -7.09
C TYR A 188 -9.30 -2.84 -7.75
N ILE A 189 -10.21 -2.51 -8.68
CA ILE A 189 -10.16 -1.27 -9.45
C ILE A 189 -11.17 -0.30 -8.86
N GLY A 190 -10.67 0.81 -8.32
CA GLY A 190 -11.47 1.87 -7.71
C GLY A 190 -11.34 3.21 -8.43
N PRO A 191 -12.27 4.15 -8.22
CA PRO A 191 -12.10 5.52 -8.65
C PRO A 191 -10.96 6.19 -7.89
N ASN A 192 -10.17 7.02 -8.57
CA ASN A 192 -9.13 7.82 -7.94
C ASN A 192 -9.69 9.10 -7.28
N SER A 193 -10.38 8.91 -6.16
CA SER A 193 -10.98 9.97 -5.35
C SER A 193 -10.93 9.62 -3.86
N THR A 194 -11.10 10.61 -2.99
CA THR A 194 -11.10 10.43 -1.53
C THR A 194 -12.02 9.28 -1.06
N ALA A 195 -13.21 9.17 -1.65
CA ALA A 195 -14.15 8.09 -1.34
C ALA A 195 -13.73 6.75 -1.96
N GLY A 196 -13.36 6.76 -3.25
CA GLY A 196 -12.99 5.56 -3.99
C GLY A 196 -11.77 4.84 -3.39
N LEU A 197 -10.77 5.60 -2.93
CA LEU A 197 -9.61 5.07 -2.21
C LEU A 197 -10.05 4.29 -0.96
N LYS A 198 -10.84 4.92 -0.08
CA LYS A 198 -11.31 4.33 1.18
C LYS A 198 -12.16 3.09 0.95
N ASP A 199 -13.08 3.18 0.00
CA ASP A 199 -13.99 2.09 -0.30
C ASP A 199 -13.27 0.91 -0.94
N THR A 200 -12.24 1.15 -1.76
CA THR A 200 -11.43 0.10 -2.38
C THR A 200 -10.55 -0.62 -1.35
N TYR A 201 -9.85 0.12 -0.48
CA TYR A 201 -9.10 -0.48 0.62
C TYR A 201 -10.01 -1.25 1.57
N ASN A 202 -11.18 -0.69 1.90
CA ASN A 202 -12.14 -1.36 2.75
C ASN A 202 -12.66 -2.63 2.11
N GLN A 203 -12.96 -2.63 0.80
CA GLN A 203 -13.40 -3.82 0.07
C GLN A 203 -12.32 -4.92 0.09
N ILE A 204 -11.05 -4.59 -0.13
CA ILE A 204 -9.93 -5.55 -0.02
C ILE A 204 -9.90 -6.21 1.36
N VAL A 205 -10.10 -5.42 2.41
CA VAL A 205 -10.10 -5.91 3.80
C VAL A 205 -11.35 -6.71 4.11
N THR A 206 -12.54 -6.26 3.73
CA THR A 206 -13.78 -6.98 4.05
C THR A 206 -13.96 -8.25 3.23
N ASP A 207 -13.53 -8.26 1.96
CA ASP A 207 -13.50 -9.47 1.14
C ASP A 207 -12.65 -10.56 1.80
N ASN A 208 -11.50 -10.15 2.37
CA ASN A 208 -10.52 -11.01 3.05
C ASN A 208 -10.15 -12.26 2.21
N LYS A 209 -10.20 -12.14 0.88
CA LYS A 209 -9.92 -13.23 -0.08
C LYS A 209 -8.44 -13.37 -0.40
N ALA A 210 -7.65 -12.32 -0.18
CA ALA A 210 -6.21 -12.31 -0.35
C ALA A 210 -5.53 -12.09 1.00
N LYS A 211 -4.43 -12.81 1.27
CA LYS A 211 -3.59 -12.64 2.46
C LYS A 211 -2.38 -11.73 2.21
N VAL A 212 -2.16 -11.34 0.97
CA VAL A 212 -1.14 -10.38 0.57
C VAL A 212 -1.81 -9.33 -0.31
N VAL A 213 -1.45 -8.06 -0.09
CA VAL A 213 -1.95 -6.91 -0.82
C VAL A 213 -0.76 -6.10 -1.33
N SER A 214 -0.71 -5.83 -2.63
CA SER A 214 0.23 -4.89 -3.25
C SER A 214 -0.44 -3.54 -3.46
N ILE A 215 0.30 -2.47 -3.19
CA ILE A 215 -0.15 -1.08 -3.32
C ILE A 215 0.97 -0.28 -3.98
N SER A 216 0.78 0.12 -5.23
CA SER A 216 1.78 0.91 -5.97
C SER A 216 1.30 2.33 -6.30
N TRP A 217 0.30 2.78 -5.55
CA TRP A 217 -0.31 4.10 -5.64
C TRP A 217 -0.16 4.82 -4.30
N GLY A 218 0.25 6.09 -4.34
CA GLY A 218 0.48 6.87 -3.13
C GLY A 218 0.41 8.38 -3.32
N LEU A 219 0.45 9.11 -2.22
CA LEU A 219 0.52 10.57 -2.17
C LEU A 219 1.40 10.98 -0.98
N CYS A 220 2.12 12.10 -1.11
CA CYS A 220 2.88 12.64 0.02
C CYS A 220 2.02 12.79 1.28
N GLU A 221 2.55 12.37 2.42
CA GLU A 221 1.87 12.42 3.73
C GLU A 221 1.37 13.83 4.05
N ALA A 222 2.16 14.87 3.75
CA ALA A 222 1.78 16.25 4.05
C ALA A 222 0.64 16.79 3.15
N LEU A 223 0.41 16.14 2.00
CA LEU A 223 -0.71 16.43 1.09
C LEU A 223 -1.94 15.57 1.37
N SER A 224 -1.83 14.61 2.29
CA SER A 224 -2.91 13.71 2.69
C SER A 224 -3.67 14.29 3.89
N ASP A 225 -5.00 14.19 3.88
CA ASP A 225 -5.81 14.61 5.03
C ASP A 225 -5.56 13.68 6.23
N LYS A 226 -5.35 14.27 7.41
CA LYS A 226 -5.00 13.52 8.62
C LYS A 226 -6.13 12.59 9.09
N ALA A 227 -7.38 13.06 8.99
CA ALA A 227 -8.53 12.27 9.38
C ALA A 227 -8.74 11.08 8.43
N ASP A 228 -8.42 11.26 7.16
CA ASP A 228 -8.45 10.21 6.15
C ASP A 228 -7.36 9.17 6.35
N MET A 229 -6.13 9.62 6.64
CA MET A 229 -5.04 8.71 7.04
C MET A 229 -5.42 7.89 8.28
N ASP A 230 -5.99 8.51 9.32
CA ASP A 230 -6.43 7.78 10.52
C ASP A 230 -7.56 6.77 10.23
N ALA A 231 -8.52 7.13 9.37
CA ALA A 231 -9.62 6.24 8.99
C ALA A 231 -9.13 5.03 8.19
N LEU A 232 -8.24 5.25 7.22
CA LEU A 232 -7.60 4.18 6.45
C LEU A 232 -6.67 3.34 7.31
N SER A 233 -5.94 3.94 8.26
CA SER A 233 -5.11 3.22 9.23
C SER A 233 -5.93 2.23 10.05
N ALA A 234 -7.16 2.58 10.42
CA ALA A 234 -8.07 1.65 11.09
C ALA A 234 -8.46 0.44 10.19
N ILE A 235 -8.63 0.66 8.89
CA ILE A 235 -8.88 -0.40 7.89
C ILE A 235 -7.65 -1.30 7.74
N PHE A 236 -6.44 -0.73 7.58
CA PHE A 236 -5.20 -1.51 7.50
C PHE A 236 -4.93 -2.30 8.79
N LYS A 237 -5.19 -1.70 9.95
CA LYS A 237 -5.10 -2.37 11.25
C LYS A 237 -6.04 -3.57 11.36
N GLN A 238 -7.28 -3.45 10.85
CA GLN A 238 -8.19 -4.60 10.77
C GLN A 238 -7.61 -5.68 9.85
N GLY A 239 -7.14 -5.30 8.65
CA GLY A 239 -6.52 -6.20 7.69
C GLY A 239 -5.35 -6.98 8.29
N ALA A 240 -4.43 -6.28 8.97
CA ALA A 240 -3.31 -6.87 9.69
C ALA A 240 -3.78 -7.85 10.78
N ALA A 241 -4.79 -7.48 11.57
CA ALA A 241 -5.34 -8.33 12.62
C ALA A 241 -5.98 -9.64 12.10
N GLN A 242 -6.49 -9.64 10.87
CA GLN A 242 -7.04 -10.83 10.21
C GLN A 242 -6.03 -11.54 9.27
N GLY A 243 -4.76 -11.15 9.35
CA GLY A 243 -3.65 -11.83 8.70
C GLY A 243 -3.39 -11.42 7.25
N GLN A 244 -3.81 -10.23 6.83
CA GLN A 244 -3.39 -9.65 5.55
C GLN A 244 -2.08 -8.87 5.73
N SER A 245 -1.13 -9.12 4.83
CA SER A 245 0.11 -8.38 4.70
C SER A 245 -0.04 -7.33 3.59
N PHE A 246 0.19 -6.06 3.91
CA PHE A 246 0.18 -4.96 2.93
C PHE A 246 1.60 -4.56 2.59
N PHE A 247 1.90 -4.39 1.30
CA PHE A 247 3.17 -3.89 0.80
C PHE A 247 2.89 -2.68 -0.07
N ALA A 248 3.41 -1.52 0.31
CA ALA A 248 3.21 -0.27 -0.41
C ALA A 248 4.53 0.32 -0.91
N ALA A 249 4.55 0.76 -2.16
CA ALA A 249 5.64 1.55 -2.72
C ALA A 249 5.91 2.78 -1.85
N SER A 250 7.17 3.05 -1.48
CA SER A 250 7.50 4.14 -0.55
C SER A 250 7.69 5.51 -1.21
N GLY A 251 7.53 5.59 -2.53
CA GLY A 251 7.66 6.81 -3.32
C GLY A 251 8.89 6.79 -4.23
N ASP A 252 8.93 7.72 -5.18
CA ASP A 252 9.89 7.73 -6.30
C ASP A 252 10.68 9.04 -6.43
N ALA A 253 10.48 9.96 -5.48
CA ALA A 253 11.15 11.26 -5.41
C ALA A 253 12.17 11.33 -4.26
N GLY A 254 12.74 10.19 -3.87
CA GLY A 254 13.66 10.09 -2.74
C GLY A 254 13.02 10.57 -1.43
N ALA A 255 13.76 11.35 -0.64
CA ALA A 255 13.24 11.94 0.60
C ALA A 255 12.27 13.13 0.41
N TYR A 256 11.89 13.47 -0.83
CA TYR A 256 11.16 14.69 -1.18
C TYR A 256 9.81 14.39 -1.85
N ASP A 257 9.02 13.47 -1.29
CA ASP A 257 7.81 12.94 -1.96
C ASP A 257 6.73 14.00 -2.26
N CYS A 258 6.78 15.15 -1.59
CA CYS A 258 5.91 16.29 -1.83
C CYS A 258 6.26 17.09 -3.10
N GLY A 259 7.28 16.67 -3.86
CA GLY A 259 7.66 17.25 -5.16
C GLY A 259 8.43 18.57 -5.09
N THR A 260 8.66 19.10 -3.88
CA THR A 260 9.47 20.31 -3.65
C THR A 260 10.83 19.89 -3.09
N TYR A 261 11.88 20.01 -3.90
CA TYR A 261 13.23 19.62 -3.48
C TYR A 261 13.68 20.45 -2.26
N GLY A 262 14.16 19.77 -1.22
CA GLY A 262 14.50 20.38 0.07
C GLY A 262 13.39 20.30 1.12
N GLU A 263 12.16 19.94 0.73
CA GLU A 263 11.07 19.65 1.68
C GLU A 263 10.96 18.15 1.91
N LEU A 264 11.36 17.71 3.09
CA LEU A 264 11.29 16.29 3.45
C LEU A 264 9.84 15.84 3.55
N GLY A 265 9.52 14.73 2.89
CA GLY A 265 8.19 14.14 2.88
C GLY A 265 8.25 12.65 2.58
N VAL A 266 7.42 11.88 3.27
CA VAL A 266 7.28 10.43 3.05
C VAL A 266 5.97 10.12 2.35
N ASP A 267 5.92 9.01 1.64
CA ASP A 267 4.73 8.57 0.91
C ASP A 267 3.70 7.90 1.84
N TRP A 268 2.42 8.17 1.57
CA TRP A 268 1.26 7.50 2.13
C TRP A 268 0.60 6.63 1.05
N PRO A 269 0.31 5.34 1.33
CA PRO A 269 0.17 4.72 2.65
C PRO A 269 1.42 3.98 3.16
N ALA A 270 2.57 4.07 2.49
CA ALA A 270 3.78 3.37 2.94
C ALA A 270 4.23 3.77 4.35
N ASN A 271 3.94 4.99 4.80
CA ASN A 271 4.20 5.44 6.17
C ASN A 271 3.21 4.87 7.23
N ASP A 272 2.15 4.14 6.88
CA ASP A 272 1.24 3.53 7.88
C ASP A 272 1.94 2.42 8.70
N PRO A 273 1.76 2.37 10.03
CA PRO A 273 2.36 1.32 10.87
C PRO A 273 1.85 -0.12 10.66
N ASN A 274 0.83 -0.34 9.84
CA ASN A 274 0.29 -1.66 9.50
C ASN A 274 0.58 -2.05 8.04
N VAL A 275 1.35 -1.23 7.32
CA VAL A 275 1.72 -1.41 5.93
C VAL A 275 3.24 -1.48 5.82
N VAL A 276 3.76 -2.50 5.16
CA VAL A 276 5.20 -2.59 4.86
C VAL A 276 5.52 -1.59 3.77
N GLY A 277 6.24 -0.53 4.11
CA GLY A 277 6.76 0.43 3.14
C GLY A 277 7.96 -0.17 2.41
N VAL A 278 7.90 -0.23 1.09
CA VAL A 278 8.88 -0.88 0.23
C VAL A 278 9.64 0.17 -0.58
N GLY A 279 10.92 0.33 -0.22
CA GLY A 279 11.85 1.25 -0.86
C GLY A 279 12.56 0.67 -2.08
N GLY A 280 13.50 1.48 -2.58
CA GLY A 280 14.12 1.27 -3.87
C GLY A 280 15.64 1.12 -3.80
N THR A 281 16.15 0.12 -4.52
CA THR A 281 17.59 -0.08 -4.76
C THR A 281 17.92 -0.03 -6.25
N LYS A 282 19.22 0.10 -6.54
CA LYS A 282 19.80 -0.17 -7.85
C LYS A 282 20.52 -1.52 -7.80
N LEU A 283 19.92 -2.56 -8.37
CA LEU A 283 20.48 -3.91 -8.41
C LEU A 283 21.50 -4.07 -9.53
N GLN A 284 22.63 -4.69 -9.21
CA GLN A 284 23.59 -5.17 -10.19
C GLN A 284 23.69 -6.68 -10.13
N LEU A 285 23.66 -7.30 -11.31
CA LEU A 285 23.79 -8.74 -11.47
C LEU A 285 25.24 -9.14 -11.75
N GLY A 286 25.63 -10.28 -11.18
CA GLY A 286 26.86 -10.99 -11.51
C GLY A 286 26.66 -11.97 -12.66
N SER A 287 27.67 -12.82 -12.86
CA SER A 287 27.60 -13.90 -13.86
C SER A 287 26.43 -14.83 -13.60
N GLY A 288 25.70 -15.22 -14.65
CA GLY A 288 24.56 -16.13 -14.53
C GLY A 288 23.34 -15.53 -13.80
N ASN A 289 23.22 -14.19 -13.77
CA ASN A 289 22.16 -13.45 -13.09
C ASN A 289 22.17 -13.59 -11.55
N THR A 290 23.29 -14.00 -10.95
CA THR A 290 23.40 -14.02 -9.50
C THR A 290 23.39 -12.59 -8.93
N TYR A 291 23.00 -12.45 -7.67
CA TYR A 291 23.22 -11.21 -6.94
C TYR A 291 24.71 -10.81 -6.99
N SER A 292 24.99 -9.54 -7.26
CA SER A 292 26.33 -8.97 -7.10
C SER A 292 26.32 -7.89 -6.03
N SER A 293 25.54 -6.83 -6.22
CA SER A 293 25.47 -5.72 -5.28
C SER A 293 24.19 -4.91 -5.48
N GLU A 294 23.79 -4.20 -4.43
CA GLU A 294 22.76 -3.17 -4.47
C GLU A 294 23.26 -1.90 -3.79
N SER A 295 22.83 -0.74 -4.30
CA SER A 295 22.94 0.56 -3.63
C SER A 295 21.54 1.15 -3.46
N ALA A 296 21.36 2.10 -2.53
CA ALA A 296 20.14 2.90 -2.50
C ALA A 296 19.93 3.59 -3.86
N TRP A 297 18.66 3.65 -4.29
CA TRP A 297 18.29 4.32 -5.53
C TRP A 297 18.13 5.83 -5.28
N GLY A 298 19.04 6.62 -5.86
CA GLY A 298 18.97 8.07 -5.90
C GLY A 298 19.70 8.60 -7.13
N ASP A 299 18.97 9.31 -8.00
CA ASP A 299 19.47 9.96 -9.20
C ASP A 299 19.23 11.47 -9.13
N LYS A 300 20.32 12.22 -8.88
CA LYS A 300 20.32 13.68 -8.77
C LYS A 300 20.11 14.39 -10.12
N ILE A 301 20.27 13.70 -11.24
CA ILE A 301 20.04 14.27 -12.57
C ILE A 301 18.55 14.32 -12.86
N THR A 302 17.84 13.24 -12.52
CA THR A 302 16.40 13.12 -12.75
C THR A 302 15.56 13.54 -11.55
N ASN A 303 16.19 13.77 -10.38
CA ASN A 303 15.53 13.98 -9.09
C ASN A 303 14.58 12.83 -8.72
N THR A 304 15.01 11.60 -8.99
CA THR A 304 14.26 10.38 -8.72
C THR A 304 15.02 9.51 -7.73
N GLY A 305 14.31 8.70 -6.95
CA GLY A 305 14.95 7.83 -5.97
C GLY A 305 13.94 7.10 -5.10
N GLY A 306 14.38 6.03 -4.43
CA GLY A 306 13.54 5.25 -3.54
C GLY A 306 13.06 6.09 -2.36
N GLY A 307 11.76 6.17 -2.14
CA GLY A 307 11.19 7.01 -1.12
C GLY A 307 11.57 6.55 0.29
N GLY A 308 11.80 7.51 1.20
CA GLY A 308 12.21 7.17 2.56
C GLY A 308 12.49 8.38 3.44
N GLY A 309 12.23 8.22 4.73
CA GLY A 309 12.34 9.28 5.72
C GLY A 309 11.52 8.99 6.97
N VAL A 310 11.11 10.05 7.65
CA VAL A 310 10.41 9.99 8.93
C VAL A 310 9.01 10.60 8.77
N SER A 311 7.99 9.83 9.14
CA SER A 311 6.60 10.29 9.18
C SER A 311 6.42 11.45 10.15
N SER A 312 5.67 12.47 9.73
CA SER A 312 5.22 13.57 10.58
C SER A 312 3.94 13.23 11.35
N HIS A 313 3.13 12.30 10.84
CA HIS A 313 1.84 11.90 11.41
C HIS A 313 1.97 10.74 12.40
N PHE A 314 2.41 9.56 11.94
CA PHE A 314 2.40 8.33 12.73
C PHE A 314 3.56 8.21 13.70
N ASN A 315 3.24 7.85 14.94
CA ASN A 315 4.25 7.51 15.93
C ASN A 315 4.94 6.20 15.58
N ARG A 316 6.19 6.06 16.03
CA ARG A 316 6.95 4.84 15.83
C ARG A 316 6.23 3.64 16.45
N PRO A 317 5.95 2.58 15.69
CA PRO A 317 5.36 1.37 16.24
C PRO A 317 6.39 0.59 17.05
N ALA A 318 5.92 -0.20 18.02
CA ALA A 318 6.79 -0.93 18.94
C ALA A 318 7.72 -1.95 18.25
N TYR A 319 7.35 -2.44 17.07
CA TYR A 319 8.20 -3.37 16.31
C TYR A 319 9.41 -2.68 15.66
N GLN A 320 9.37 -1.35 15.43
CA GLN A 320 10.53 -0.57 14.98
C GLN A 320 11.41 -0.24 16.18
N ALA A 321 12.00 -1.26 16.79
CA ALA A 321 12.92 -1.12 17.91
C ALA A 321 14.24 -1.81 17.56
N GLY A 322 15.36 -1.24 17.99
CA GLY A 322 16.69 -1.79 17.72
C GLY A 322 17.71 -0.71 17.36
N LEU A 323 18.85 -1.15 16.85
CA LEU A 323 19.92 -0.28 16.38
C LEU A 323 19.41 0.65 15.25
N ASN A 324 19.79 1.93 15.28
CA ASN A 324 19.39 2.98 14.34
C ASN A 324 17.88 3.30 14.26
N LEU A 325 17.03 2.55 14.96
CA LEU A 325 15.60 2.77 15.08
C LEU A 325 15.31 3.58 16.35
N THR A 326 15.72 4.85 16.39
CA THR A 326 15.63 5.69 17.60
C THR A 326 14.64 6.84 17.52
N ASN A 327 14.14 7.16 16.32
CA ASN A 327 13.17 8.25 16.14
C ASN A 327 11.86 7.96 16.89
N SER A 328 11.14 8.98 17.36
CA SER A 328 9.82 8.78 18.01
C SER A 328 8.69 8.55 17.00
N LYS A 329 8.94 8.79 15.71
CA LYS A 329 8.01 8.65 14.60
C LYS A 329 8.31 7.45 13.72
N ARG A 330 7.31 7.01 12.95
CA ARG A 330 7.44 5.89 12.00
C ARG A 330 8.50 6.24 10.95
N MET A 331 9.50 5.37 10.80
CA MET A 331 10.58 5.53 9.83
C MET A 331 10.31 4.62 8.63
N VAL A 332 10.38 5.10 7.40
CA VAL A 332 10.08 4.35 6.16
C VAL A 332 11.27 4.50 5.20
N PRO A 333 11.61 3.53 4.33
CA PRO A 333 10.95 2.23 4.14
C PRO A 333 11.23 1.25 5.28
N ASP A 334 10.49 0.14 5.32
CA ASP A 334 10.80 -1.00 6.19
C ASP A 334 11.83 -1.94 5.53
N VAL A 335 11.68 -2.17 4.23
CA VAL A 335 12.51 -3.03 3.38
C VAL A 335 12.60 -2.41 1.99
N SER A 336 13.50 -2.89 1.14
CA SER A 336 13.60 -2.44 -0.26
C SER A 336 13.68 -3.59 -1.25
N ALA A 337 13.51 -3.27 -2.53
CA ALA A 337 13.92 -4.10 -3.67
C ALA A 337 14.30 -3.20 -4.86
N ASN A 338 14.76 -3.82 -5.95
CA ASN A 338 15.19 -3.09 -7.14
C ASN A 338 14.08 -2.19 -7.67
N ALA A 339 14.42 -0.94 -7.87
CA ALA A 339 13.50 0.11 -8.29
C ALA A 339 14.16 1.09 -9.27
N ASP A 340 15.49 1.16 -9.35
CA ASP A 340 16.14 2.07 -10.29
C ASP A 340 15.78 1.69 -11.76
N PRO A 341 15.15 2.58 -12.55
CA PRO A 341 14.86 2.33 -13.97
C PRO A 341 16.10 2.00 -14.80
N ALA A 342 17.30 2.44 -14.37
CA ALA A 342 18.57 2.07 -14.99
C ALA A 342 18.88 0.57 -14.91
N THR A 343 18.28 -0.09 -13.93
CA THR A 343 18.31 -1.54 -13.73
C THR A 343 16.87 -2.07 -13.66
N GLY A 344 15.97 -1.45 -14.43
CA GLY A 344 14.52 -1.67 -14.35
C GLY A 344 14.05 -3.00 -14.94
N TYR A 345 12.73 -3.18 -14.93
CA TYR A 345 12.01 -4.39 -15.30
C TYR A 345 11.52 -4.29 -16.74
N SER A 346 11.75 -5.33 -17.54
CA SER A 346 11.14 -5.44 -18.86
C SER A 346 9.68 -5.87 -18.70
N ILE A 347 8.74 -4.95 -18.94
CA ILE A 347 7.29 -5.20 -18.90
C ILE A 347 6.65 -5.02 -20.28
N TYR A 348 5.45 -5.53 -20.48
CA TYR A 348 4.67 -5.33 -21.70
C TYR A 348 3.40 -4.53 -21.42
N CYS A 349 3.15 -3.47 -22.19
CA CYS A 349 1.94 -2.67 -22.03
C CYS A 349 1.58 -2.03 -23.38
N SER A 350 0.37 -2.28 -23.88
CA SER A 350 -0.11 -1.79 -25.18
C SER A 350 -1.36 -0.91 -25.10
N ALA A 351 -1.73 -0.47 -23.90
CA ALA A 351 -2.75 0.57 -23.71
C ALA A 351 -2.29 1.88 -24.35
N SER A 352 -2.78 2.17 -25.57
CA SER A 352 -2.28 3.24 -26.45
C SER A 352 -2.23 4.64 -25.83
N VAL A 353 -3.05 4.90 -24.82
CA VAL A 353 -3.07 6.14 -24.04
C VAL A 353 -1.85 6.29 -23.11
N SER A 354 -1.18 5.19 -22.75
CA SER A 354 -0.11 5.14 -21.74
C SER A 354 1.21 4.56 -22.28
N CYS A 355 1.14 3.51 -23.11
CA CYS A 355 2.28 2.64 -23.42
C CYS A 355 2.13 1.95 -24.80
N GLN A 356 3.25 1.47 -25.38
CA GLN A 356 3.29 0.93 -26.75
C GLN A 356 4.22 -0.31 -26.89
N GLY A 357 3.89 -1.39 -26.20
CA GLY A 357 4.57 -2.68 -26.22
C GLY A 357 5.57 -2.87 -25.08
N TRP A 358 6.70 -3.53 -25.38
CA TRP A 358 7.76 -3.76 -24.41
C TRP A 358 8.38 -2.44 -23.96
N THR A 359 8.49 -2.22 -22.65
CA THR A 359 9.09 -1.03 -22.04
C THR A 359 9.89 -1.41 -20.78
N ILE A 360 10.80 -0.53 -20.35
CA ILE A 360 11.55 -0.67 -19.09
C ILE A 360 10.93 0.27 -18.08
N VAL A 361 10.54 -0.30 -16.95
CA VAL A 361 9.95 0.45 -15.85
C VAL A 361 10.71 0.15 -14.56
N GLY A 362 10.97 1.19 -13.78
CA GLY A 362 11.41 1.10 -12.39
C GLY A 362 10.39 1.76 -11.48
N GLY A 363 10.86 2.39 -10.41
CA GLY A 363 10.04 2.88 -9.33
C GLY A 363 9.85 1.85 -8.22
N THR A 364 9.54 2.36 -7.04
CA THR A 364 9.13 1.54 -5.88
C THR A 364 7.82 0.81 -6.16
N SER A 365 7.04 1.24 -7.16
CA SER A 365 5.97 0.48 -7.78
C SER A 365 6.38 -0.87 -8.33
N ALA A 366 7.64 -1.09 -8.73
CA ALA A 366 8.08 -2.43 -9.10
C ALA A 366 8.54 -3.25 -7.88
N ALA A 367 9.00 -2.57 -6.82
CA ALA A 367 9.51 -3.19 -5.61
C ALA A 367 8.37 -3.76 -4.74
N ALA A 368 7.26 -3.04 -4.59
CA ALA A 368 6.10 -3.47 -3.80
C ALA A 368 5.45 -4.78 -4.32
N PRO A 369 5.09 -4.94 -5.60
CA PRO A 369 4.57 -6.18 -6.17
C PRO A 369 5.61 -7.31 -6.17
N LEU A 370 6.91 -7.01 -6.26
CA LEU A 370 7.97 -8.01 -6.10
C LEU A 370 7.92 -8.62 -4.70
N TRP A 371 7.85 -7.78 -3.66
CA TRP A 371 7.68 -8.21 -2.28
C TRP A 371 6.35 -8.94 -2.06
N ALA A 372 5.25 -8.46 -2.65
CA ALA A 372 3.94 -9.11 -2.56
C ALA A 372 3.95 -10.51 -3.19
N GLY A 373 4.53 -10.67 -4.38
CA GLY A 373 4.68 -11.96 -5.03
C GLY A 373 5.55 -12.93 -4.22
N ILE A 374 6.63 -12.44 -3.62
CA ILE A 374 7.46 -13.25 -2.73
C ILE A 374 6.69 -13.65 -1.47
N ALA A 375 5.96 -12.72 -0.85
CA ALA A 375 5.16 -12.99 0.33
C ALA A 375 4.10 -14.07 0.06
N VAL A 376 3.55 -14.12 -1.15
CA VAL A 376 2.66 -15.20 -1.60
C VAL A 376 3.36 -16.56 -1.60
N ASP A 377 4.54 -16.66 -2.23
CA ASP A 377 5.30 -17.92 -2.27
C ASP A 377 5.75 -18.36 -0.87
N VAL A 378 6.22 -17.42 -0.04
CA VAL A 378 6.58 -17.67 1.35
C VAL A 378 5.37 -18.17 2.14
N ASN A 379 4.19 -17.54 1.99
CA ASN A 379 2.97 -18.00 2.66
C ASN A 379 2.58 -19.43 2.22
N GLN A 380 2.73 -19.76 0.93
CA GLN A 380 2.49 -21.12 0.44
C GLN A 380 3.45 -22.12 1.09
N TYR A 381 4.74 -21.79 1.17
CA TYR A 381 5.78 -22.62 1.78
C TYR A 381 5.56 -22.85 3.27
N LEU A 382 5.19 -21.80 4.01
CA LEU A 382 4.87 -21.88 5.44
C LEU A 382 3.62 -22.72 5.69
N ALA A 383 2.57 -22.53 4.88
CA ALA A 383 1.34 -23.30 4.98
C ALA A 383 1.58 -24.80 4.72
N ALA A 384 2.42 -25.16 3.74
CA ALA A 384 2.80 -26.55 3.48
C ALA A 384 3.51 -27.22 4.68
N GLN A 385 4.15 -26.42 5.52
CA GLN A 385 4.81 -26.86 6.76
C GLN A 385 3.95 -26.68 8.01
N LYS A 386 2.67 -26.32 7.85
CA LYS A 386 1.74 -26.04 8.97
C LYS A 386 2.23 -24.93 9.90
N LYS A 387 2.94 -23.94 9.34
CA LYS A 387 3.40 -22.74 10.04
C LYS A 387 2.44 -21.57 9.78
N PRO A 388 2.35 -20.60 10.69
CA PRO A 388 1.65 -19.35 10.43
C PRO A 388 2.23 -18.65 9.19
N THR A 389 1.37 -18.02 8.40
CA THR A 389 1.76 -17.11 7.31
C THR A 389 2.31 -15.80 7.87
N LEU A 390 2.85 -14.93 7.01
CA LEU A 390 3.43 -13.63 7.38
C LEU A 390 2.49 -12.77 8.24
N GLY A 391 1.19 -12.72 7.90
CA GLY A 391 0.19 -12.00 8.68
C GLY A 391 0.50 -10.50 8.76
N HIS A 392 0.60 -9.95 9.97
CA HIS A 392 1.11 -8.59 10.18
C HIS A 392 2.62 -8.53 9.85
N ALA A 393 2.92 -8.33 8.57
CA ALA A 393 4.25 -8.53 8.00
C ALA A 393 5.30 -7.59 8.60
N ASN A 394 4.97 -6.33 8.90
CA ASN A 394 5.92 -5.39 9.52
C ASN A 394 6.54 -5.99 10.80
N ALA A 395 5.71 -6.39 11.76
CA ALA A 395 6.22 -6.95 13.01
C ALA A 395 7.02 -8.25 12.79
N MET A 396 6.62 -9.06 11.81
CA MET A 396 7.33 -10.31 11.50
C MET A 396 8.71 -10.05 10.88
N LEU A 397 8.82 -9.10 9.94
CA LEU A 397 10.08 -8.74 9.29
C LEU A 397 11.06 -8.10 10.29
N TYR A 398 10.59 -7.20 11.15
CA TYR A 398 11.46 -6.64 12.20
C TYR A 398 11.87 -7.69 13.25
N ARG A 399 10.98 -8.64 13.59
CA ARG A 399 11.35 -9.77 14.43
C ARG A 399 12.43 -10.63 13.77
N LEU A 400 12.30 -10.90 12.47
CA LEU A 400 13.30 -11.64 11.70
C LEU A 400 14.65 -10.91 11.71
N HIS A 401 14.64 -9.60 11.48
CA HIS A 401 15.84 -8.76 11.47
C HIS A 401 16.55 -8.70 12.83
N THR A 402 15.81 -8.70 13.93
CA THR A 402 16.36 -8.56 15.29
C THR A 402 16.65 -9.89 15.99
N THR A 403 16.15 -11.01 15.45
CA THR A 403 16.41 -12.34 16.01
C THR A 403 17.67 -12.92 15.38
N SER A 404 18.59 -13.42 16.20
CA SER A 404 19.72 -14.21 15.69
C SER A 404 19.21 -15.54 15.14
N LEU A 405 19.25 -15.69 13.82
CA LEU A 405 18.82 -16.88 13.09
C LEU A 405 19.96 -17.43 12.23
N PRO A 406 19.87 -18.71 11.79
CA PRO A 406 20.97 -19.37 11.09
C PRO A 406 21.28 -18.77 9.72
N TYR A 407 20.32 -18.12 9.07
CA TYR A 407 20.49 -17.57 7.73
C TYR A 407 20.47 -16.05 7.72
N ALA A 408 21.21 -15.47 6.77
CA ALA A 408 21.17 -14.02 6.54
C ALA A 408 19.94 -13.71 5.67
N ALA A 409 18.84 -13.34 6.32
CA ALA A 409 17.56 -13.06 5.67
C ALA A 409 17.59 -11.82 4.75
N TYR A 410 18.51 -10.90 5.00
CA TYR A 410 18.56 -9.60 4.32
C TYR A 410 19.94 -9.30 3.75
N HIS A 411 19.96 -8.62 2.61
CA HIS A 411 21.13 -7.91 2.10
C HIS A 411 21.07 -6.47 2.62
N ASP A 412 21.96 -6.16 3.56
CA ASP A 412 22.15 -4.83 4.13
C ASP A 412 22.76 -3.88 3.08
N ILE A 413 22.07 -2.79 2.76
CA ILE A 413 22.49 -1.86 1.72
C ILE A 413 23.25 -0.72 2.37
N ILE A 414 24.54 -0.62 2.08
CA ILE A 414 25.43 0.31 2.81
C ILE A 414 26.03 1.39 1.91
N THR A 415 25.54 1.53 0.68
CA THR A 415 26.04 2.51 -0.30
C THR A 415 24.89 3.20 -1.03
N GLY A 416 25.13 4.42 -1.50
CA GLY A 416 24.13 5.25 -2.17
C GLY A 416 23.31 6.10 -1.21
N ASP A 417 22.40 6.88 -1.78
CA ASP A 417 21.46 7.73 -1.04
C ASP A 417 20.09 7.75 -1.72
N ASN A 418 19.07 8.24 -1.01
CA ASN A 418 17.77 8.55 -1.61
C ASN A 418 17.59 10.05 -1.87
N LEU A 419 18.63 10.70 -2.40
CA LEU A 419 18.74 12.16 -2.58
C LEU A 419 18.91 12.97 -1.29
N HIS A 420 18.83 12.33 -0.12
CA HIS A 420 19.05 12.97 1.17
C HIS A 420 19.71 12.03 2.19
N TYR A 421 19.01 10.96 2.57
CA TYR A 421 19.50 10.00 3.56
C TYR A 421 20.48 9.04 2.90
N GLN A 422 21.63 8.86 3.55
CA GLN A 422 22.66 7.93 3.11
C GLN A 422 22.31 6.51 3.59
N ALA A 423 22.54 5.53 2.73
CA ALA A 423 22.49 4.13 3.12
C ALA A 423 23.66 3.81 4.07
N ALA A 424 23.42 2.95 5.07
CA ALA A 424 24.40 2.67 6.10
C ALA A 424 24.17 1.28 6.70
N LYS A 425 25.16 0.78 7.46
CA LYS A 425 25.04 -0.53 8.11
C LYS A 425 23.82 -0.61 9.04
N GLY A 426 23.00 -1.63 8.85
CA GLY A 426 21.77 -1.87 9.60
C GLY A 426 20.62 -1.06 9.06
N TYR A 427 19.60 -0.80 9.88
CA TYR A 427 18.47 0.02 9.41
C TYR A 427 18.93 1.43 9.01
N ASP A 428 18.51 1.88 7.83
CA ASP A 428 18.65 3.26 7.37
C ASP A 428 17.36 3.78 6.71
N LEU A 429 17.28 5.10 6.51
CA LEU A 429 16.09 5.77 5.96
C LEU A 429 16.02 5.76 4.43
N ALA A 430 17.04 5.22 3.75
CA ALA A 430 17.05 5.10 2.30
C ALA A 430 16.53 3.73 1.83
N THR A 431 16.83 2.67 2.58
CA THR A 431 16.55 1.28 2.20
C THR A 431 15.96 0.41 3.30
N GLY A 432 15.77 0.97 4.49
CA GLY A 432 15.16 0.26 5.61
C GLY A 432 16.10 -0.83 6.12
N ILE A 433 15.58 -2.04 6.30
CA ILE A 433 16.37 -3.23 6.66
C ILE A 433 17.27 -3.71 5.50
N GLY A 434 16.99 -3.24 4.27
CA GLY A 434 17.64 -3.69 3.04
C GLY A 434 16.74 -4.60 2.20
N THR A 435 17.35 -5.36 1.30
CA THR A 435 16.63 -6.27 0.39
C THR A 435 16.67 -7.70 0.88
N LEU A 436 15.95 -8.60 0.22
CA LEU A 436 15.71 -9.94 0.72
C LEU A 436 16.53 -11.03 0.03
N ASP A 437 16.94 -12.01 0.83
CA ASP A 437 17.21 -13.36 0.34
C ASP A 437 15.95 -14.21 0.58
N VAL A 438 15.20 -14.48 -0.50
CA VAL A 438 13.88 -15.11 -0.45
C VAL A 438 13.93 -16.48 0.23
N TRP A 439 14.97 -17.28 -0.07
CA TRP A 439 15.10 -18.61 0.49
C TRP A 439 15.47 -18.59 1.97
N ASN A 440 16.35 -17.66 2.37
CA ASN A 440 16.73 -17.51 3.77
C ASN A 440 15.55 -17.04 4.61
N ILE A 441 14.80 -16.02 4.14
CA ILE A 441 13.57 -15.57 4.80
C ILE A 441 12.59 -16.74 5.00
N ALA A 442 12.32 -17.51 3.94
CA ALA A 442 11.37 -18.62 4.02
C ALA A 442 11.76 -19.66 5.10
N ARG A 443 13.04 -20.05 5.13
CA ARG A 443 13.57 -21.03 6.10
C ARG A 443 13.56 -20.50 7.52
N ASP A 444 14.01 -19.27 7.72
CA ASP A 444 14.05 -18.66 9.03
C ASP A 444 12.65 -18.45 9.61
N LEU A 445 11.69 -18.00 8.80
CA LEU A 445 10.29 -17.92 9.21
C LEU A 445 9.71 -19.28 9.60
N ALA A 446 10.08 -20.36 8.89
CA ALA A 446 9.66 -21.71 9.26
C ALA A 446 10.30 -22.19 10.58
N ALA A 447 11.53 -21.74 10.86
CA ALA A 447 12.27 -22.05 12.07
C ALA A 447 11.84 -21.22 13.30
N LEU A 448 11.23 -20.04 13.09
CA LEU A 448 10.78 -19.19 14.20
C LEU A 448 9.80 -19.96 15.11
N PRO A 449 10.02 -19.93 16.44
CA PRO A 449 9.10 -20.52 17.39
C PRO A 449 7.69 -19.96 17.20
N GLY A 450 6.71 -20.86 17.14
CA GLY A 450 5.30 -20.59 16.89
C GLY A 450 4.66 -19.74 17.98
N GLY A 451 4.99 -18.45 17.98
CA GLY A 451 4.20 -17.41 18.58
C GLY A 451 3.77 -16.51 17.44
N SER A 452 2.51 -16.63 17.02
CA SER A 452 1.81 -15.45 16.52
C SER A 452 2.06 -14.37 17.57
N VAL A 453 2.53 -13.18 17.17
CA VAL A 453 2.39 -12.02 18.03
C VAL A 453 0.88 -11.90 18.24
N LYS A 454 0.38 -12.46 19.34
CA LYS A 454 -1.02 -12.31 19.72
C LYS A 454 -1.20 -10.79 19.81
N PRO A 455 -2.10 -10.18 19.03
CA PRO A 455 -2.36 -8.76 19.19
C PRO A 455 -2.63 -8.56 20.68
N THR A 456 -1.90 -7.63 21.30
CA THR A 456 -2.21 -7.21 22.66
C THR A 456 -3.71 -6.94 22.68
N PRO A 457 -4.51 -7.63 23.52
CA PRO A 457 -5.93 -7.41 23.56
C PRO A 457 -6.16 -5.92 23.75
N THR A 458 -6.94 -5.30 22.87
CA THR A 458 -7.50 -3.98 23.16
C THR A 458 -8.14 -4.11 24.54
N PRO A 459 -7.80 -3.24 25.52
CA PRO A 459 -8.53 -3.25 26.78
C PRO A 459 -10.01 -3.19 26.42
N THR A 460 -10.77 -4.19 26.86
CA THR A 460 -12.21 -4.23 26.66
C THR A 460 -12.74 -2.87 27.10
N PRO A 461 -13.43 -2.11 26.22
CA PRO A 461 -14.01 -0.85 26.65
C PRO A 461 -14.85 -1.15 27.88
N ARG A 462 -14.47 -0.56 29.01
CA ARG A 462 -15.26 -0.66 30.23
C ARG A 462 -16.65 -0.17 29.83
N PRO A 463 -17.70 -1.01 29.93
CA PRO A 463 -19.04 -0.58 29.54
C PRO A 463 -19.34 0.71 30.31
N THR A 464 -19.55 1.79 29.57
CA THR A 464 -20.05 3.02 30.14
C THR A 464 -21.35 2.65 30.84
N SER A 465 -21.41 2.87 32.16
CA SER A 465 -22.61 2.60 32.94
C SER A 465 -23.80 3.23 32.22
N THR A 466 -24.81 2.43 31.91
CA THR A 466 -26.07 2.91 31.36
C THR A 466 -26.53 4.08 32.22
N PRO A 467 -26.76 5.29 31.65
CA PRO A 467 -27.24 6.41 32.43
C PRO A 467 -28.52 5.98 33.14
N ARG A 468 -28.48 5.95 34.48
CA ARG A 468 -29.69 5.74 35.28
C ARG A 468 -30.65 6.88 34.90
N PRO A 469 -31.90 6.59 34.50
CA PRO A 469 -32.84 7.64 34.17
C PRO A 469 -32.98 8.58 35.37
N THR A 470 -32.66 9.85 35.15
CA THR A 470 -32.92 10.91 36.11
C THR A 470 -34.43 10.95 36.32
N PRO A 471 -34.94 10.84 37.56
CA PRO A 471 -36.36 10.95 37.81
C PRO A 471 -36.86 12.30 37.28
N THR A 472 -37.90 12.25 36.47
CA THR A 472 -38.56 13.40 35.87
C THR A 472 -39.03 14.33 36.99
N VAL A 473 -38.40 15.50 37.10
CA VAL A 473 -38.86 16.55 38.00
C VAL A 473 -40.19 17.07 37.46
N LYS A 474 -41.24 16.88 38.26
CA LYS A 474 -42.58 17.41 38.00
C LYS A 474 -42.48 18.94 37.89
N PRO A 475 -43.06 19.59 36.87
CA PRO A 475 -42.98 21.04 36.73
C PRO A 475 -43.57 21.73 37.97
N GLY A 476 -42.75 22.54 38.65
CA GLY A 476 -43.24 23.50 39.65
C GLY A 476 -44.00 24.65 38.96
N PRO A 477 -44.85 25.38 39.69
CA PRO A 477 -45.69 26.43 39.12
C PRO A 477 -44.84 27.55 38.53
N THR A 478 -45.20 27.99 37.32
CA THR A 478 -44.59 29.10 36.60
C THR A 478 -44.74 30.41 37.38
N PRO A 479 -43.65 31.10 37.77
CA PRO A 479 -43.75 32.46 38.28
C PRO A 479 -43.91 33.43 37.11
N ARG A 480 -44.99 34.21 37.12
CA ARG A 480 -45.11 35.43 36.31
C ARG A 480 -44.42 36.57 37.07
N ILE A 481 -43.50 37.28 36.42
CA ILE A 481 -43.17 38.67 36.74
C ILE A 481 -42.89 39.38 35.40
N ALA A 482 -43.36 40.64 35.34
CA ALA A 482 -43.43 41.55 34.21
C ALA A 482 -42.11 41.87 33.53
#